data_AF-A0A2A2HPJ7-F1
#
_entry.id   AF-A0A2A2HPJ7-F1
#
_cell.length_a   1.000
_cell.length_b   1.000
_cell.length_c   1.000
_cell.angle_alpha   90.00
_cell.angle_beta   90.00
_cell.angle_gamma   90.00
#
_symmetry.space_group_name_H-M   'P 1'
#
loop_
_entity.id
_entity.type
_entity.pdbx_description
1 polymer ?
#
loop_
_entity_poly.entity_id
_entity_poly.type
_entity_poly.pdbx_seq_one_letter_code
_entity_poly.pdbx_strand_id
1 'polypeptide(L)' 'MPGIDLKKENKELYNPSAKEVSIVDVPEMSFLMIDGEGDPNISQEFWWVLQQPKILYINIIKQESTLLV' A
#
# COMPACT_ATOMS: atom_id res chain seq x y z
N MET A 1 -15.62 -10.92 18.73
CA MET A 1 -14.21 -10.50 18.64
C MET A 1 -14.20 -9.01 18.35
N PRO A 2 -13.46 -8.19 19.10
CA PRO A 2 -13.29 -6.79 18.71
C PRO A 2 -12.65 -6.73 17.31
N GLY A 3 -13.10 -5.79 16.47
CA GLY A 3 -12.52 -5.58 15.14
C GLY A 3 -11.09 -5.05 15.22
N ILE A 4 -10.28 -5.37 14.22
CA ILE A 4 -8.89 -4.90 14.11
C ILE A 4 -8.91 -3.45 13.59
N ASP A 5 -8.17 -2.54 14.23
CA ASP A 5 -8.04 -1.14 13.83
C ASP A 5 -6.56 -0.75 13.71
N LEU A 6 -5.98 -1.06 12.55
CA LEU A 6 -4.56 -0.84 12.24
C LEU A 6 -4.13 0.62 12.41
N LYS A 7 -5.05 1.60 12.22
CA LYS A 7 -4.72 3.03 12.40
C LYS A 7 -4.52 3.39 13.86
N LYS A 8 -5.28 2.76 14.77
CA LYS A 8 -5.11 2.94 16.21
C LYS A 8 -3.93 2.16 16.75
N GLU A 9 -3.71 0.96 16.23
CA GLU A 9 -2.65 0.05 16.67
C GLU A 9 -1.26 0.53 16.18
N ASN A 10 -1.14 1.00 14.94
CA ASN A 10 0.14 1.40 14.32
C ASN A 10 0.20 2.92 14.02
N LYS A 11 -0.06 3.76 15.02
CA LYS A 11 -0.20 5.22 14.84
C LYS A 11 1.00 5.89 14.17
N GLU A 12 2.21 5.41 14.43
CA GLU A 12 3.43 5.96 13.82
C GLU A 12 3.47 5.80 12.29
N LEU A 13 2.83 4.76 11.74
CA LEU A 13 2.74 4.52 10.31
C LEU A 13 1.61 5.33 9.64
N TYR A 14 0.52 5.60 10.38
CA TYR A 14 -0.69 6.22 9.82
C TYR A 14 -0.90 7.68 10.21
N ASN A 15 -0.19 8.17 11.22
CA ASN A 15 -0.27 9.55 11.71
C ASN A 15 1.11 10.06 12.19
N PRO A 16 2.11 10.11 11.30
CA PRO A 16 3.43 10.64 11.64
C PRO A 16 3.38 12.16 11.86
N SER A 17 4.38 12.68 12.59
CA SER A 17 4.56 14.12 12.77
C SER A 17 5.02 14.78 11.47
N ALA A 18 4.41 15.90 11.08
CA ALA A 18 4.86 16.69 9.92
C ALA A 18 6.06 17.60 10.24
N LYS A 19 6.49 17.67 11.50
CA LYS A 19 7.51 18.63 11.96
C LYS A 19 8.94 18.12 11.83
N GLU A 20 9.10 16.80 11.81
CA GLU A 20 10.40 16.15 11.87
C GLU A 20 10.35 14.81 11.14
N VAL A 21 11.48 14.41 10.58
CA VAL A 21 11.63 13.09 9.95
C VAL A 21 11.93 12.06 11.04
N SER A 22 11.21 10.94 11.02
CA SER A 22 11.38 9.84 11.97
C SER A 22 11.66 8.53 11.24
N ILE A 23 12.59 7.74 11.78
CA ILE A 23 12.80 6.35 11.35
C ILE A 23 11.74 5.48 12.02
N VAL A 24 11.05 4.66 11.24
CA VAL A 24 9.98 3.77 11.72
C VAL A 24 10.20 2.36 11.17
N ASP A 25 9.91 1.36 11.98
CA ASP A 25 9.96 -0.05 11.58
C ASP A 25 8.59 -0.47 11.03
N VAL A 26 8.57 -0.93 9.77
CA VAL A 26 7.34 -1.38 9.12
C VAL A 26 7.25 -2.91 9.24
N PRO A 27 6.27 -3.46 9.98
CA PRO A 27 6.11 -4.90 10.09
C PRO A 27 5.62 -5.51 8.77
N GLU A 28 5.72 -6.83 8.65
CA GLU A 28 5.11 -7.54 7.53
C GLU A 28 3.59 -7.39 7.56
N MET A 29 2.97 -7.05 6.43
CA MET A 29 1.54 -6.75 6.33
C MET A 29 0.95 -7.37 5.06
N SER A 30 -0.30 -7.80 5.17
CA SER A 30 -1.05 -8.35 4.04
C SER A 30 -1.82 -7.23 3.32
N PHE A 31 -1.59 -7.11 2.02
CA PHE A 31 -2.29 -6.15 1.16
C PHE A 31 -2.95 -6.86 -0.01
N LEU A 32 -4.11 -6.32 -0.41
CA LEU A 32 -4.67 -6.58 -1.73
C LEU A 32 -4.15 -5.47 -2.65
N MET A 33 -3.41 -5.84 -3.69
CA MET A 33 -2.80 -4.91 -4.63
C MET A 33 -3.35 -5.13 -6.03
N ILE A 34 -3.39 -4.06 -6.81
CA ILE A 34 -3.72 -4.13 -8.23
C ILE A 34 -2.66 -3.31 -8.97
N ASP A 35 -2.01 -3.94 -9.95
CA ASP A 35 -1.03 -3.27 -10.79
C ASP A 35 -1.73 -2.32 -11.77
N GLY A 36 -1.24 -1.09 -11.86
CA GLY A 36 -1.74 -0.06 -12.78
C GLY A 36 -0.59 0.71 -13.41
N GLU A 37 -0.82 1.26 -14.59
CA GLU A 37 0.13 2.05 -15.35
C GLU A 37 -0.54 3.34 -15.84
N GLY A 38 0.27 4.39 -16.05
CA GLY A 38 -0.19 5.68 -16.54
C GLY A 38 -0.37 6.74 -15.44
N ASP A 39 -0.70 7.97 -15.86
CA ASP A 39 -0.92 9.10 -14.94
C ASP A 39 -2.28 8.94 -14.25
N PRO A 40 -2.32 8.92 -12.90
CA PRO A 40 -3.55 8.70 -12.15
C PRO A 40 -4.62 9.76 -12.37
N ASN A 41 -4.28 10.93 -12.89
CA ASN A 41 -5.24 12.02 -13.10
C ASN A 41 -5.90 11.96 -14.47
N ILE A 42 -5.30 11.31 -15.46
CA ILE A 42 -5.71 11.44 -16.87
C ILE A 42 -5.75 10.12 -17.66
N SER A 43 -5.01 9.08 -17.25
CA SER A 43 -4.95 7.82 -17.98
C SER A 43 -6.22 7.01 -17.74
N GLN A 44 -6.88 6.64 -18.83
CA GLN A 44 -8.07 5.80 -18.77
C GLN A 44 -7.71 4.37 -18.34
N GLU A 45 -6.50 3.92 -18.65
CA GLU A 45 -5.91 2.65 -18.25
C GLU A 45 -5.77 2.55 -16.72
N PHE A 46 -5.30 3.62 -16.05
CA PHE A 46 -5.24 3.68 -14.58
C PHE A 46 -6.63 3.51 -13.94
N TRP A 47 -7.64 4.24 -14.44
CA TRP A 47 -8.99 4.21 -13.88
C TRP A 47 -9.72 2.88 -14.15
N TRP A 48 -9.44 2.23 -15.29
CA TRP A 48 -10.04 0.94 -15.62
C TRP A 48 -9.63 -0.17 -14.67
N VAL A 49 -8.41 -0.12 -14.14
CA VAL A 49 -7.94 -1.10 -13.15
C VAL A 49 -8.76 -1.04 -11.85
N LEU A 50 -9.20 0.15 -11.42
CA LEU A 50 -10.05 0.32 -10.24
C LEU A 50 -11.50 -0.14 -10.46
N GLN A 51 -12.02 0.01 -11.69
CA GLN A 51 -13.42 -0.29 -12.02
C GLN A 51 -13.63 -1.74 -12.46
N GLN A 52 -12.63 -2.35 -13.09
CA GLN A 52 -12.64 -3.73 -13.54
C GLN A 52 -11.29 -4.38 -13.23
N PRO A 53 -11.06 -4.76 -11.96
CA PRO A 53 -9.89 -5.55 -11.62
C PRO A 53 -10.03 -6.91 -12.30
N LYS A 54 -9.49 -7.03 -13.53
CA LYS A 54 -9.27 -8.33 -14.15
C LYS A 54 -8.42 -9.09 -13.16
N ILE A 55 -8.99 -10.17 -12.66
CA ILE A 55 -8.42 -11.03 -11.64
C ILE A 55 -7.04 -11.53 -12.13
N LEU A 56 -5.99 -10.79 -11.79
CA LEU A 56 -4.60 -11.16 -11.95
C LEU A 56 -4.16 -11.76 -10.61
N TYR A 57 -4.69 -12.96 -10.33
CA TYR A 57 -4.16 -13.79 -9.27
C TYR A 57 -2.68 -14.06 -9.58
N ILE A 58 -1.84 -14.07 -8.53
CA ILE A 58 -0.45 -14.54 -8.52
C ILE A 58 0.61 -13.48 -8.89
N ASN A 59 0.78 -12.45 -8.07
CA ASN A 59 2.12 -11.89 -7.81
C ASN A 59 2.29 -11.55 -6.31
N ILE A 60 1.65 -12.33 -5.44
CA ILE A 60 1.68 -12.18 -3.98
C ILE A 60 3.06 -12.55 -3.38
N ILE A 61 4.07 -12.94 -4.17
CA ILE A 61 5.33 -13.55 -3.66
C ILE A 61 6.63 -12.99 -4.25
N LYS A 62 6.70 -11.71 -4.64
CA LYS A 62 8.00 -11.04 -4.85
C LYS A 62 8.14 -9.80 -3.99
N GLN A 63 8.06 -10.03 -2.69
CA GLN A 63 8.66 -9.16 -1.68
C GLN A 63 10.20 -9.32 -1.79
N GLU A 64 10.80 -8.82 -2.87
CA GLU A 64 12.23 -8.53 -2.87
C GLU A 64 12.40 -7.25 -2.07
N SER A 65 12.60 -7.50 -0.78
CA SER A 65 13.17 -6.61 0.20
C SER A 65 14.48 -6.01 -0.33
N THR A 66 14.87 -4.86 0.24
CA THR A 66 16.10 -4.08 0.01
C THR A 66 16.05 -3.12 -1.22
N LEU A 67 16.33 -1.81 -1.17
CA LEU A 67 17.16 -0.95 -0.30
C LEU A 67 16.72 0.55 -0.32
N LEU A 68 16.98 1.20 0.82
CA LEU A 68 17.60 2.52 1.09
C LEU A 68 17.30 3.75 0.19
N VAL A 69 16.93 4.84 0.88
CA VAL A 69 16.99 6.25 0.42
C VAL A 69 18.42 6.65 0.07
#